data_AF-A0A968HRH4-F1
#
_entry.id   AF-A0A968HRH4-F1
#
_cell.length_a   1.000
_cell.length_b   1.000
_cell.length_c   1.000
_cell.angle_alpha   90.00
_cell.angle_beta   90.00
_cell.angle_gamma   90.00
#
_symmetry.space_group_name_H-M   'P 1'
#
loop_
_entity.id
_entity.type
_entity.pdbx_description
1 polymer ?
#
loop_
_entity_poly.entity_id
_entity_poly.type
_entity_poly.pdbx_seq_one_letter_code
_entity_poly.pdbx_strand_id
1 'polypeptide(L)'
;MKPELAPDFELESERLSIRGYGRSQGELCGGTVRWLDDYVDALAPYYDLEPGQIGIYHWFSDDLWEEHSPCPTVKGCVLPTEGAAYTKDVPFEHEIVHLVNGRCIWALDEGLAEYLRGTVLTPSGNVEQVDIEHTLGVDFDGVEYVWSDYHRARNFVSFLVHEYGLESVVELCEASPAGIEREDFDVATREVLGVGLEDLLVAYADYPECDEEQDRAKLLECSREPTFELGLGDEIDVDVNLSCVHPDAVGPKRDLFHVSYGVRILESGEYGVRMRHAGADLTGASLRFEQCASCGDGAHGHSYTWDPNYVALPTWYEAGSYVLELQLPIGFNGDVGIQMFSY
;
A
#
# COMPACT_ATOMS: atom_id res chain seq x y z
N MET A 1 -1.77 17.97 30.98
CA MET A 1 -2.18 16.57 30.72
C MET A 1 -3.62 16.66 30.22
N LYS A 2 -3.85 16.50 28.91
CA LYS A 2 -5.22 16.33 28.41
C LYS A 2 -5.75 15.03 29.03
N PRO A 3 -7.03 14.96 29.47
CA PRO A 3 -7.59 13.70 29.95
C PRO A 3 -7.42 12.62 28.87
N GLU A 4 -7.04 11.43 29.30
CA GLU A 4 -6.91 10.27 28.42
C GLU A 4 -8.29 9.95 27.85
N LEU A 5 -8.41 10.04 26.52
CA LEU A 5 -9.65 9.75 25.82
C LEU A 5 -9.86 8.23 25.86
N ALA A 6 -10.98 7.79 26.41
CA ALA A 6 -11.35 6.38 26.38
C ALA A 6 -11.86 6.00 24.98
N PRO A 7 -11.50 4.82 24.45
CA PRO A 7 -12.04 4.37 23.18
C PRO A 7 -13.54 4.03 23.28
N ASP A 8 -14.27 4.25 22.20
CA ASP A 8 -15.68 3.88 22.07
C ASP A 8 -15.85 2.37 21.85
N PHE A 9 -14.84 1.71 21.26
CA PHE A 9 -14.73 0.26 21.22
C PHE A 9 -13.27 -0.19 21.23
N GLU A 10 -13.05 -1.42 21.70
CA GLU A 10 -11.79 -2.13 21.61
C GLU A 10 -12.07 -3.51 21.00
N LEU A 11 -11.24 -3.91 20.05
CA LEU A 11 -11.31 -5.20 19.37
C LEU A 11 -9.92 -5.82 19.33
N GLU A 12 -9.79 -7.01 19.89
CA GLU A 12 -8.56 -7.80 19.83
C GLU A 12 -8.63 -8.71 18.60
N SER A 13 -7.66 -8.57 17.70
CA SER A 13 -7.42 -9.49 16.58
C SER A 13 -6.20 -10.37 16.87
N GLU A 14 -5.80 -11.23 15.92
CA GLU A 14 -4.63 -12.09 16.14
C GLU A 14 -3.32 -11.28 16.19
N ARG A 15 -3.24 -10.19 15.40
CA ARG A 15 -2.04 -9.38 15.23
C ARG A 15 -2.12 -7.98 15.83
N LEU A 16 -3.30 -7.44 16.13
CA LEU A 16 -3.45 -6.06 16.60
C LEU A 16 -4.51 -5.93 17.70
N SER A 17 -4.37 -4.90 18.54
CA SER A 17 -5.46 -4.38 19.39
C SER A 17 -6.01 -3.11 18.73
N ILE A 18 -7.21 -3.19 18.19
CA ILE A 18 -7.84 -2.09 17.43
C ILE A 18 -8.73 -1.28 18.37
N ARG A 19 -8.52 0.04 18.45
CA ARG A 19 -9.27 0.95 19.32
C ARG A 19 -9.92 2.06 18.51
N GLY A 20 -11.24 2.17 18.56
CA GLY A 20 -11.99 3.21 17.86
C GLY A 20 -12.28 4.42 18.74
N TYR A 21 -12.14 5.62 18.18
CA TYR A 21 -12.43 6.91 18.83
C TYR A 21 -13.34 7.75 17.95
N GLY A 22 -14.53 8.07 18.43
CA GLY A 22 -15.59 8.70 17.63
C GLY A 22 -16.11 7.80 16.52
N ARG A 23 -15.89 6.48 16.67
CA ARG A 23 -16.19 5.43 15.70
C ARG A 23 -16.91 4.30 16.43
N SER A 24 -17.72 3.55 15.69
CA SER A 24 -18.33 2.32 16.15
C SER A 24 -17.71 1.10 15.47
N GLN A 25 -17.64 -0.03 16.17
CA GLN A 25 -17.10 -1.26 15.59
C GLN A 25 -17.85 -1.68 14.31
N GLY A 26 -19.16 -1.39 14.23
CA GLY A 26 -20.00 -1.71 13.08
C GLY A 26 -19.71 -0.88 11.82
N GLU A 27 -18.86 0.14 11.90
CA GLU A 27 -18.37 0.86 10.70
C GLU A 27 -17.30 0.08 9.95
N LEU A 28 -16.60 -0.87 10.58
CA LEU A 28 -15.63 -1.72 9.91
C LEU A 28 -16.32 -2.62 8.88
N CYS A 29 -15.75 -2.70 7.68
CA CYS A 29 -16.22 -3.65 6.67
C CYS A 29 -15.87 -5.10 7.05
N GLY A 30 -16.63 -6.03 6.49
CA GLY A 30 -16.66 -7.43 6.93
C GLY A 30 -15.31 -8.15 6.89
N GLY A 31 -14.43 -7.76 5.97
CA GLY A 31 -13.10 -8.33 5.78
C GLY A 31 -11.96 -7.56 6.44
N THR A 32 -12.20 -6.38 7.03
CA THR A 32 -11.16 -5.45 7.45
C THR A 32 -10.22 -6.02 8.51
N VAL A 33 -10.76 -6.68 9.53
CA VAL A 33 -9.96 -7.22 10.64
C VAL A 33 -9.06 -8.34 10.15
N ARG A 34 -9.60 -9.25 9.34
CA ARG A 34 -8.82 -10.32 8.69
C ARG A 34 -7.75 -9.75 7.79
N TRP A 35 -8.05 -8.70 7.01
CA TRP A 35 -7.07 -8.05 6.16
C TRP A 35 -5.87 -7.50 6.96
N LEU A 36 -6.13 -6.85 8.10
CA LEU A 36 -5.08 -6.33 8.96
C LEU A 36 -4.18 -7.46 9.51
N ASP A 37 -4.78 -8.57 9.94
CA ASP A 37 -4.04 -9.75 10.41
C ASP A 37 -3.22 -10.39 9.28
N ASP A 38 -3.84 -10.66 8.13
CA ASP A 38 -3.20 -11.24 6.94
C ASP A 38 -2.04 -10.35 6.42
N TYR A 39 -2.20 -9.03 6.51
CA TYR A 39 -1.18 -8.09 6.09
C TYR A 39 0.04 -8.10 7.03
N VAL A 40 -0.17 -8.15 8.35
CA VAL A 40 0.94 -8.35 9.31
C VAL A 40 1.61 -9.70 9.10
N ASP A 41 0.85 -10.76 8.79
CA ASP A 41 1.39 -12.07 8.46
C ASP A 41 2.25 -12.05 7.19
N ALA A 42 1.88 -11.24 6.18
CA ALA A 42 2.69 -11.07 4.98
C ALA A 42 4.01 -10.33 5.25
N LEU A 43 4.08 -9.49 6.29
CA LEU A 43 5.30 -8.81 6.72
C LEU A 43 6.19 -9.68 7.62
N ALA A 44 5.59 -10.64 8.34
CA ALA A 44 6.28 -11.43 9.37
C ALA A 44 7.61 -12.08 8.94
N PRO A 45 7.75 -12.64 7.72
CA PRO A 45 9.01 -13.25 7.27
C PRO A 45 10.17 -12.26 7.13
N TYR A 46 9.89 -10.97 6.92
CA TYR A 46 10.92 -9.95 6.66
C TYR A 46 11.36 -9.23 7.93
N TYR A 47 10.51 -9.20 8.94
CA TYR A 47 10.73 -8.47 10.21
C TYR A 47 10.87 -9.42 11.42
N ASP A 48 11.05 -10.73 11.16
CA ASP A 48 11.15 -11.78 12.18
C ASP A 48 10.05 -11.70 13.25
N LEU A 49 8.80 -11.45 12.82
CA LEU A 49 7.69 -11.24 13.74
C LEU A 49 7.24 -12.55 14.38
N GLU A 50 7.38 -12.62 15.70
CA GLU A 50 6.83 -13.71 16.49
C GLU A 50 5.28 -13.76 16.40
N PRO A 51 4.66 -14.94 16.60
CA PRO A 51 3.21 -15.04 16.67
C PRO A 51 2.61 -14.16 17.79
N GLY A 52 1.48 -13.52 17.49
CA GLY A 52 0.75 -12.67 18.41
C GLY A 52 0.71 -11.21 17.98
N GLN A 53 0.30 -10.35 18.92
CA GLN A 53 0.05 -8.94 18.64
C GLN A 53 1.34 -8.14 18.52
N ILE A 54 1.42 -7.31 17.48
CA ILE A 54 2.55 -6.42 17.22
C ILE A 54 2.36 -5.02 17.81
N GLY A 55 1.12 -4.63 18.15
CA GLY A 55 0.84 -3.31 18.67
C GLY A 55 -0.64 -2.94 18.73
N ILE A 56 -0.87 -1.66 19.00
CA ILE A 56 -2.21 -1.05 19.11
C ILE A 56 -2.47 -0.21 17.86
N TYR A 57 -3.66 -0.35 17.29
CA TYR A 57 -4.11 0.42 16.13
C TYR A 57 -5.25 1.35 16.57
N HIS A 58 -4.94 2.63 16.79
CA HIS A 58 -5.92 3.65 17.15
C HIS A 58 -6.54 4.27 15.90
N TRP A 59 -7.84 4.05 15.73
CA TRP A 59 -8.63 4.56 14.62
C TRP A 59 -9.57 5.68 15.07
N PHE A 60 -9.33 6.89 14.57
CA PHE A 60 -10.07 8.09 14.93
C PHE A 60 -11.13 8.47 13.89
N SER A 61 -12.20 9.12 14.33
CA SER A 61 -13.01 9.98 13.48
C SER A 61 -12.25 11.24 13.10
N ASP A 62 -12.66 11.86 11.98
CA ASP A 62 -12.05 13.11 11.52
C ASP A 62 -12.15 14.21 12.59
N ASP A 63 -13.32 14.36 13.22
CA ASP A 63 -13.56 15.37 14.27
C ASP A 63 -12.59 15.20 15.46
N LEU A 64 -12.42 13.98 15.96
CA LEU A 64 -11.53 13.74 17.10
C LEU A 64 -10.06 13.77 16.71
N TRP A 65 -9.71 13.39 15.47
CA TRP A 65 -8.37 13.57 14.95
C TRP A 65 -7.97 15.04 14.93
N GLU A 66 -8.86 15.92 14.46
CA GLU A 66 -8.62 17.36 14.43
C GLU A 66 -8.55 17.97 15.84
N GLU A 67 -9.43 17.55 16.75
CA GLU A 67 -9.47 18.04 18.13
C GLU A 67 -8.25 17.61 18.95
N HIS A 68 -7.87 16.34 18.84
CA HIS A 68 -6.80 15.76 19.66
C HIS A 68 -5.43 15.89 19.00
N SER A 69 -5.38 15.84 17.68
CA SER A 69 -4.18 15.95 16.84
C SER A 69 -3.03 15.07 17.35
N PRO A 70 -3.23 13.74 17.46
CA PRO A 70 -2.19 12.84 17.97
C PRO A 70 -0.92 12.91 17.10
N CYS A 71 -1.10 13.16 15.81
CA CYS A 71 -0.04 13.35 14.83
C CYS A 71 -0.23 14.72 14.16
N PRO A 72 0.50 15.76 14.58
CA PRO A 72 0.36 17.09 13.99
C PRO A 72 0.89 17.04 12.56
N THR A 73 -0.02 17.17 11.57
CA THR A 73 0.20 17.37 10.11
C THR A 73 0.01 16.17 9.16
N VAL A 74 -0.20 14.96 9.65
CA VAL A 74 -0.28 13.74 8.81
C VAL A 74 -1.60 12.99 8.97
N LYS A 75 -1.86 11.98 8.12
CA LYS A 75 -3.08 11.14 8.18
C LYS A 75 -2.96 9.99 9.17
N GLY A 76 -1.73 9.59 9.47
CA GLY A 76 -1.38 8.65 10.52
C GLY A 76 0.01 8.95 11.06
N CYS A 77 0.37 8.32 12.17
CA CYS A 77 1.75 8.19 12.63
C CYS A 77 1.87 7.02 13.61
N VAL A 78 3.09 6.51 13.78
CA VAL A 78 3.44 5.58 14.86
C VAL A 78 4.17 6.31 16.00
N LEU A 79 3.79 5.97 17.24
CA LEU A 79 4.54 6.29 18.44
C LEU A 79 5.23 5.01 18.96
N PRO A 80 6.50 4.76 18.62
CA PRO A 80 7.18 3.51 18.97
C PRO A 80 7.26 3.26 20.47
N THR A 81 7.33 4.34 21.28
CA THR A 81 7.34 4.25 22.75
C THR A 81 6.06 3.66 23.33
N GLU A 82 4.97 3.67 22.57
CA GLU A 82 3.66 3.15 22.95
C GLU A 82 3.31 1.86 22.21
N GLY A 83 4.11 1.46 21.20
CA GLY A 83 3.79 0.34 20.31
C GLY A 83 2.46 0.57 19.60
N ALA A 84 2.20 1.80 19.15
CA ALA A 84 0.87 2.24 18.74
C ALA A 84 0.90 3.05 17.44
N ALA A 85 0.04 2.66 16.50
CA ALA A 85 -0.29 3.40 15.30
C ALA A 85 -1.55 4.25 15.54
N TYR A 86 -1.54 5.48 15.05
CA TYR A 86 -2.64 6.42 15.15
C TYR A 86 -3.05 6.82 13.74
N THR A 87 -4.32 6.70 13.36
CA THR A 87 -4.78 7.03 12.01
C THR A 87 -6.28 7.35 11.94
N LYS A 88 -6.69 8.03 10.86
CA LYS A 88 -8.10 8.26 10.49
C LYS A 88 -8.69 7.18 9.58
N ASP A 89 -7.83 6.38 8.96
CA ASP A 89 -8.18 5.41 7.93
C ASP A 89 -7.99 3.97 8.44
N VAL A 90 -8.84 3.04 8.00
CA VAL A 90 -8.67 1.60 8.31
C VAL A 90 -9.04 0.73 7.10
N PRO A 91 -8.12 -0.13 6.60
CA PRO A 91 -6.73 -0.23 6.99
C PRO A 91 -5.92 1.00 6.53
N PHE A 92 -4.79 1.23 7.20
CA PHE A 92 -3.77 2.21 6.82
C PHE A 92 -2.41 1.53 6.99
N GLU A 93 -2.12 0.66 6.04
CA GLU A 93 -1.00 -0.29 6.02
C GLU A 93 0.36 0.39 6.17
N HIS A 94 0.51 1.62 5.67
CA HIS A 94 1.70 2.46 5.85
C HIS A 94 2.11 2.52 7.33
N GLU A 95 1.19 2.75 8.26
CA GLU A 95 1.51 2.82 9.68
C GLU A 95 1.72 1.45 10.33
N ILE A 96 1.20 0.38 9.71
CA ILE A 96 1.49 -0.99 10.16
C ILE A 96 2.94 -1.34 9.85
N VAL A 97 3.46 -0.90 8.70
CA VAL A 97 4.90 -1.03 8.39
C VAL A 97 5.73 -0.32 9.45
N HIS A 98 5.38 0.91 9.82
CA HIS A 98 6.06 1.64 10.90
C HIS A 98 5.95 0.97 12.29
N LEU A 99 4.94 0.13 12.54
CA LEU A 99 4.85 -0.65 13.79
C LEU A 99 5.85 -1.80 13.85
N VAL A 100 6.18 -2.39 12.71
CA VAL A 100 7.09 -3.55 12.62
C VAL A 100 8.51 -3.13 12.26
N ASN A 101 8.66 -1.99 11.59
CA ASN A 101 9.95 -1.45 11.19
C ASN A 101 10.62 -0.70 12.33
N GLY A 102 11.94 -0.84 12.43
CA GLY A 102 12.76 0.06 13.26
C GLY A 102 12.87 1.43 12.61
N ARG A 103 13.11 2.49 13.41
CA ARG A 103 13.40 3.81 12.85
C ARG A 103 14.78 3.86 12.23
N CYS A 104 14.83 3.92 10.91
CA CYS A 104 16.04 4.13 10.12
C CYS A 104 16.06 5.53 9.50
N ILE A 105 16.98 5.78 8.56
CA ILE A 105 16.96 7.02 7.77
C ILE A 105 15.59 7.18 7.09
N TRP A 106 15.07 8.39 7.05
CA TRP A 106 13.78 8.77 6.50
C TRP A 106 13.53 8.19 5.10
N ALA A 107 14.55 8.24 4.22
CA ALA A 107 14.44 7.72 2.87
C ALA A 107 14.13 6.21 2.81
N LEU A 108 14.61 5.44 3.79
CA LEU A 108 14.30 4.00 3.90
C LEU A 108 13.04 3.76 4.73
N ASP A 109 12.83 4.50 5.82
CA ASP A 109 11.69 4.32 6.72
C ASP A 109 10.36 4.62 6.01
N GLU A 110 10.22 5.84 5.47
CA GLU A 110 9.04 6.22 4.69
C GLU A 110 9.01 5.51 3.33
N GLY A 111 10.18 5.24 2.75
CA GLY A 111 10.29 4.50 1.49
C GLY A 111 9.74 3.07 1.60
N LEU A 112 10.06 2.35 2.69
CA LEU A 112 9.52 1.02 2.98
C LEU A 112 8.03 1.10 3.30
N ALA A 113 7.59 2.06 4.11
CA ALA A 113 6.17 2.24 4.43
C ALA A 113 5.32 2.53 3.19
N GLU A 114 5.81 3.35 2.26
CA GLU A 114 5.17 3.63 0.98
C GLU A 114 5.34 2.49 -0.04
N TYR A 115 6.46 1.76 -0.02
CA TYR A 115 6.65 0.60 -0.91
C TYR A 115 5.72 -0.54 -0.51
N LEU A 116 5.68 -0.88 0.78
CA LEU A 116 4.92 -2.00 1.31
C LEU A 116 3.44 -1.70 1.48
N ARG A 117 3.02 -0.44 1.32
CA ARG A 117 1.62 -0.05 1.46
C ARG A 117 0.68 -0.98 0.69
N GLY A 118 -0.46 -1.27 1.28
CA GLY A 118 -1.53 -2.02 0.63
C GLY A 118 -2.30 -1.14 -0.36
N THR A 119 -3.60 -1.11 -0.19
CA THR A 119 -4.56 -0.60 -1.20
C THR A 119 -4.75 0.91 -1.17
N VAL A 120 -3.99 1.63 -0.35
CA VAL A 120 -4.04 3.09 -0.24
C VAL A 120 -3.39 3.70 -1.48
N LEU A 121 -3.98 4.76 -2.06
CA LEU A 121 -3.31 5.54 -3.10
C LEU A 121 -2.68 6.76 -2.45
N THR A 122 -1.46 7.12 -2.84
CA THR A 122 -0.74 8.28 -2.31
C THR A 122 -1.13 9.42 -3.21
N PRO A 123 -1.88 10.42 -2.70
CA PRO A 123 -2.35 11.51 -3.53
C PRO A 123 -1.23 12.51 -3.89
N SER A 124 0.04 12.21 -3.64
CA SER A 124 1.02 13.25 -3.33
C SER A 124 2.32 13.19 -4.13
N GLY A 125 2.33 13.81 -5.30
CA GLY A 125 3.57 14.17 -6.00
C GLY A 125 3.86 13.31 -7.23
N ASN A 126 4.93 13.66 -7.92
CA ASN A 126 5.49 12.89 -9.03
C ASN A 126 6.98 12.72 -8.71
N VAL A 127 7.49 11.51 -8.94
CA VAL A 127 8.91 11.13 -8.81
C VAL A 127 9.81 12.19 -9.47
N GLU A 128 9.43 12.72 -10.63
CA GLU A 128 10.16 13.74 -11.39
C GLU A 128 10.39 15.08 -10.66
N GLN A 129 9.62 15.37 -9.59
CA GLN A 129 9.66 16.69 -8.94
C GLN A 129 10.82 16.86 -7.95
N VAL A 130 11.42 15.76 -7.50
CA VAL A 130 12.49 15.76 -6.49
C VAL A 130 13.55 14.72 -6.86
N ASP A 131 14.82 15.09 -6.70
CA ASP A 131 15.97 14.20 -6.91
C ASP A 131 16.26 13.36 -5.65
N ILE A 132 16.83 12.17 -5.81
CA ILE A 132 17.19 11.29 -4.69
C ILE A 132 18.17 11.95 -3.71
N GLU A 133 19.08 12.81 -4.19
CA GLU A 133 19.97 13.56 -3.30
C GLU A 133 19.21 14.51 -2.36
N HIS A 134 18.11 15.10 -2.81
CA HIS A 134 17.25 15.91 -1.93
C HIS A 134 16.61 15.04 -0.85
N THR A 135 16.08 13.87 -1.24
CA THR A 135 15.44 12.92 -0.33
C THR A 135 16.41 12.38 0.71
N LEU A 136 17.65 12.02 0.33
CA LEU A 136 18.70 11.64 1.28
C LEU A 136 19.17 12.83 2.15
N GLY A 137 19.13 14.04 1.61
CA GLY A 137 19.44 15.28 2.34
C GLY A 137 18.48 15.57 3.50
N VAL A 138 17.29 14.97 3.54
CA VAL A 138 16.37 15.07 4.69
C VAL A 138 17.04 14.55 5.96
N ASP A 139 17.72 13.41 5.87
CA ASP A 139 18.45 12.81 6.99
C ASP A 139 19.81 13.45 7.22
N PHE A 140 20.59 13.64 6.15
CA PHE A 140 22.01 13.97 6.27
C PHE A 140 22.30 15.47 6.30
N ASP A 141 21.48 16.28 5.65
CA ASP A 141 21.72 17.72 5.48
C ASP A 141 20.68 18.58 6.23
N GLY A 142 19.68 17.95 6.86
CA GLY A 142 18.59 18.62 7.56
C GLY A 142 17.65 19.40 6.62
N VAL A 143 17.51 18.92 5.38
CA VAL A 143 16.57 19.46 4.39
C VAL A 143 15.14 19.22 4.86
N GLU A 144 14.26 20.20 4.65
CA GLU A 144 12.83 20.03 4.91
C GLU A 144 12.23 19.15 3.81
N TYR A 145 11.65 18.01 4.19
CA TYR A 145 10.99 17.13 3.23
C TYR A 145 9.76 17.80 2.60
N VAL A 146 9.45 17.43 1.37
CA VAL A 146 8.23 17.77 0.64
C VAL A 146 7.45 16.52 0.29
N TRP A 147 6.19 16.68 -0.11
CA TRP A 147 5.32 15.55 -0.44
C TRP A 147 5.91 14.60 -1.50
N SER A 148 6.63 15.13 -2.48
CA SER A 148 7.23 14.34 -3.56
C SER A 148 8.44 13.52 -3.09
N ASP A 149 9.04 13.81 -1.92
CA ASP A 149 10.07 12.96 -1.34
C ASP A 149 9.54 11.56 -1.01
N TYR A 150 8.26 11.42 -0.61
CA TYR A 150 7.66 10.10 -0.34
C TYR A 150 7.64 9.22 -1.59
N HIS A 151 7.28 9.79 -2.74
CA HIS A 151 7.31 9.07 -4.02
C HIS A 151 8.74 8.71 -4.43
N ARG A 152 9.70 9.64 -4.26
CA ARG A 152 11.10 9.37 -4.57
C ARG A 152 11.69 8.29 -3.64
N ALA A 153 11.39 8.35 -2.34
CA ALA A 153 11.79 7.34 -1.36
C ALA A 153 11.22 5.95 -1.70
N ARG A 154 9.93 5.87 -2.01
CA ARG A 154 9.29 4.62 -2.48
C ARG A 154 9.95 4.06 -3.73
N ASN A 155 10.17 4.90 -4.75
CA ASN A 155 10.79 4.48 -6.00
C ASN A 155 12.24 4.00 -5.78
N PHE A 156 12.99 4.67 -4.90
CA PHE A 156 14.33 4.25 -4.49
C PHE A 156 14.31 2.91 -3.75
N VAL A 157 13.39 2.70 -2.80
CA VAL A 157 13.20 1.40 -2.14
C VAL A 157 12.77 0.33 -3.14
N SER A 158 11.90 0.64 -4.11
CA SER A 158 11.50 -0.27 -5.19
C SER A 158 12.72 -0.75 -5.99
N PHE A 159 13.63 0.17 -6.34
CA PHE A 159 14.93 -0.16 -6.95
C PHE A 159 15.76 -1.07 -6.06
N LEU A 160 15.94 -0.71 -4.78
CA LEU A 160 16.72 -1.51 -3.85
C LEU A 160 16.17 -2.94 -3.70
N VAL A 161 14.84 -3.08 -3.61
CA VAL A 161 14.18 -4.38 -3.51
C VAL A 161 14.30 -5.17 -4.81
N HIS A 162 14.23 -4.51 -5.97
CA HIS A 162 14.43 -5.17 -7.26
C HIS A 162 15.85 -5.74 -7.40
N GLU A 163 16.88 -4.97 -7.04
CA GLU A 163 18.28 -5.39 -7.21
C GLU A 163 18.77 -6.32 -6.10
N TYR A 164 18.35 -6.09 -4.85
CA TYR A 164 18.92 -6.73 -3.66
C TYR A 164 17.93 -7.58 -2.86
N GLY A 165 16.63 -7.52 -3.18
CA GLY A 165 15.57 -8.23 -2.46
C GLY A 165 15.14 -7.51 -1.18
N LEU A 166 13.88 -7.73 -0.76
CA LEU A 166 13.26 -7.03 0.37
C LEU A 166 13.98 -7.28 1.70
N GLU A 167 14.45 -8.52 1.94
CA GLU A 167 15.21 -8.89 3.14
C GLU A 167 16.44 -7.99 3.32
N SER A 168 17.24 -7.79 2.27
CA SER A 168 18.44 -6.95 2.30
C SER A 168 18.11 -5.47 2.56
N VAL A 169 16.96 -4.98 2.10
CA VAL A 169 16.54 -3.59 2.32
C VAL A 169 16.08 -3.37 3.75
N VAL A 170 15.36 -4.34 4.34
CA VAL A 170 15.01 -4.31 5.75
C VAL A 170 16.27 -4.36 6.61
N GLU A 171 17.23 -5.25 6.31
CA GLU A 171 18.53 -5.30 6.99
C GLU A 171 19.31 -3.98 6.85
N LEU A 172 19.28 -3.34 5.68
CA LEU A 172 19.91 -2.03 5.49
C LEU A 172 19.25 -0.96 6.35
N CYS A 173 17.92 -0.94 6.45
CA CYS A 173 17.20 -0.03 7.33
C CYS A 173 17.64 -0.25 8.79
N GLU A 174 17.70 -1.50 9.27
CA GLU A 174 18.20 -1.80 10.62
C GLU A 174 19.64 -1.34 10.87
N ALA A 175 20.52 -1.48 9.86
CA ALA A 175 21.90 -1.02 9.91
C ALA A 175 22.07 0.51 9.80
N SER A 176 21.00 1.22 9.46
CA SER A 176 21.02 2.66 9.15
C SER A 176 20.06 3.45 10.05
N PRO A 177 20.24 3.44 11.38
CA PRO A 177 19.31 4.08 12.32
C PRO A 177 19.18 5.59 12.05
N ALA A 178 18.02 6.15 12.40
CA ALA A 178 17.77 7.59 12.26
C ALA A 178 18.89 8.44 12.91
N GLY A 179 19.42 9.41 12.17
CA GLY A 179 20.52 10.27 12.60
C GLY A 179 21.93 9.67 12.43
N ILE A 180 22.06 8.54 11.72
CA ILE A 180 23.35 8.07 11.21
C ILE A 180 23.96 9.11 10.25
N GLU A 181 25.29 9.23 10.26
CA GLU A 181 26.02 10.12 9.34
C GLU A 181 26.10 9.50 7.94
N ARG A 182 26.25 10.33 6.90
CA ARG A 182 26.29 9.87 5.50
C ARG A 182 27.42 8.88 5.24
N GLU A 183 28.60 9.10 5.84
CA GLU A 183 29.73 8.17 5.71
C GLU A 183 29.45 6.81 6.37
N ASP A 184 28.75 6.79 7.50
CA ASP A 184 28.38 5.54 8.18
C ASP A 184 27.27 4.81 7.41
N PHE A 185 26.34 5.54 6.78
CA PHE A 185 25.37 4.95 5.86
C PHE A 185 26.05 4.29 4.65
N ASP A 186 27.07 4.93 4.07
CA ASP A 186 27.90 4.37 3.00
C ASP A 186 28.73 3.15 3.45
N VAL A 187 29.02 3.00 4.74
CA VAL A 187 29.57 1.75 5.30
C VAL A 187 28.49 0.68 5.36
N ALA A 188 27.30 1.01 5.88
CA ALA A 188 26.18 0.07 5.98
C ALA A 188 25.76 -0.48 4.61
N THR A 189 25.69 0.34 3.55
CA THR A 189 25.40 -0.12 2.19
C THR A 189 26.44 -1.12 1.68
N ARG A 190 27.74 -0.89 1.95
CA ARG A 190 28.79 -1.83 1.55
C ARG A 190 28.72 -3.15 2.31
N GLU A 191 28.37 -3.10 3.59
CA GLU A 191 28.30 -4.29 4.43
C GLU A 191 27.07 -5.15 4.09
N VAL A 192 25.91 -4.53 3.87
CA VAL A 192 24.64 -5.23 3.63
C VAL A 192 24.44 -5.53 2.14
N LEU A 193 24.60 -4.54 1.27
CA LEU A 193 24.33 -4.68 -0.17
C LEU A 193 25.57 -5.04 -1.01
N GLY A 194 26.77 -4.95 -0.42
CA GLY A 194 28.02 -5.21 -1.12
C GLY A 194 28.48 -4.07 -2.05
N VAL A 195 27.79 -2.92 -2.05
CA VAL A 195 28.10 -1.76 -2.90
C VAL A 195 28.11 -0.47 -2.09
N GLY A 196 28.92 0.52 -2.50
CA GLY A 196 28.92 1.84 -1.87
C GLY A 196 27.74 2.69 -2.32
N LEU A 197 27.43 3.74 -1.55
CA LEU A 197 26.35 4.68 -1.85
C LEU A 197 26.52 5.35 -3.22
N GLU A 198 27.74 5.73 -3.61
CA GLU A 198 27.99 6.37 -4.91
C GLU A 198 27.65 5.43 -6.08
N ASP A 199 28.13 4.18 -6.03
CA ASP A 199 27.83 3.17 -7.06
C ASP A 199 26.33 2.86 -7.11
N LEU A 200 25.69 2.85 -5.94
CA LEU A 200 24.26 2.60 -5.80
C LEU A 200 23.41 3.72 -6.41
N LEU A 201 23.79 4.99 -6.21
CA LEU A 201 23.13 6.14 -6.82
C LEU A 201 23.34 6.19 -8.34
N VAL A 202 24.50 5.75 -8.82
CA VAL A 202 24.76 5.60 -10.27
C VAL A 202 23.84 4.54 -10.86
N ALA A 203 23.69 3.39 -10.22
CA ALA A 203 22.78 2.33 -10.68
C ALA A 203 21.30 2.78 -10.63
N TYR A 204 20.91 3.47 -9.55
CA TYR A 204 19.57 4.01 -9.41
C TYR A 204 19.20 5.01 -10.50
N ALA A 205 20.16 5.82 -10.97
CA ALA A 205 19.92 6.79 -12.04
C ALA A 205 19.49 6.14 -13.39
N ASP A 206 19.78 4.85 -13.58
CA ASP A 206 19.34 4.07 -14.74
C ASP A 206 18.04 3.27 -14.48
N TYR A 207 17.52 3.28 -13.24
CA TYR A 207 16.27 2.61 -12.88
C TYR A 207 15.05 3.40 -13.40
N PRO A 208 14.01 2.73 -13.94
CA PRO A 208 12.84 3.41 -14.46
C PRO A 208 12.09 4.24 -13.41
N GLU A 209 11.65 5.43 -13.84
CA GLU A 209 10.62 6.17 -13.13
C GLU A 209 9.25 5.58 -13.46
N CYS A 210 8.45 5.35 -12.43
CA CYS A 210 7.22 4.60 -12.54
C CYS A 210 6.18 5.11 -11.55
N ASP A 211 4.92 4.89 -11.91
CA ASP A 211 3.79 5.27 -11.09
C ASP A 211 3.59 4.29 -9.94
N GLU A 212 2.74 4.69 -9.01
CA GLU A 212 2.43 3.90 -7.81
C GLU A 212 1.93 2.49 -8.14
N GLU A 213 1.13 2.35 -9.19
CA GLU A 213 0.60 1.06 -9.62
C GLU A 213 1.69 0.07 -10.05
N GLN A 214 2.93 0.54 -10.26
CA GLN A 214 4.05 -0.25 -10.76
C GLN A 214 5.15 -0.47 -9.71
N ASP A 215 5.37 0.50 -8.81
CA ASP A 215 6.53 0.49 -7.93
C ASP A 215 6.24 0.04 -6.49
N ARG A 216 4.98 -0.04 -6.04
CA ARG A 216 4.61 -0.59 -4.73
C ARG A 216 4.64 -2.12 -4.70
N ALA A 217 4.95 -2.68 -3.54
CA ALA A 217 4.73 -4.08 -3.24
C ALA A 217 3.25 -4.36 -3.03
N LYS A 218 2.77 -5.41 -3.69
CA LYS A 218 1.41 -5.94 -3.56
C LYS A 218 1.46 -7.24 -2.77
N LEU A 219 2.20 -7.26 -1.66
CA LEU A 219 2.63 -8.50 -1.00
C LEU A 219 1.45 -9.41 -0.71
N LEU A 220 0.43 -8.89 -0.02
CA LEU A 220 -0.73 -9.67 0.33
C LEU A 220 -1.57 -9.99 -0.91
N GLU A 221 -1.83 -8.99 -1.75
CA GLU A 221 -2.73 -9.14 -2.89
C GLU A 221 -2.20 -10.13 -3.93
N CYS A 222 -0.90 -10.12 -4.20
CA CYS A 222 -0.23 -10.99 -5.17
C CYS A 222 0.13 -12.37 -4.63
N SER A 223 0.06 -12.58 -3.31
CA SER A 223 0.22 -13.91 -2.71
C SER A 223 -1.03 -14.79 -2.85
N ARG A 224 -2.17 -14.20 -3.22
CA ARG A 224 -3.45 -14.91 -3.32
C ARG A 224 -3.49 -15.79 -4.56
N GLU A 225 -4.16 -16.94 -4.41
CA GLU A 225 -4.53 -17.77 -5.54
C GLU A 225 -5.42 -16.99 -6.52
N PRO A 226 -5.24 -17.16 -7.84
CA PRO A 226 -6.03 -16.46 -8.82
C PRO A 226 -7.50 -16.88 -8.72
N THR A 227 -8.39 -15.91 -8.55
CA THR A 227 -9.85 -16.10 -8.67
C THR A 227 -10.23 -16.32 -10.13
N PHE A 228 -9.50 -15.68 -11.04
CA PHE A 228 -9.78 -15.67 -12.47
C PHE A 228 -8.53 -16.08 -13.25
N GLU A 229 -8.71 -16.88 -14.28
CA GLU A 229 -7.67 -17.21 -15.26
C GLU A 229 -8.18 -16.84 -16.65
N LEU A 230 -7.38 -16.13 -17.43
CA LEU A 230 -7.78 -15.58 -18.73
C LEU A 230 -6.70 -15.86 -19.77
N GLY A 231 -7.06 -16.63 -20.81
CA GLY A 231 -6.25 -16.82 -22.01
C GLY A 231 -6.77 -16.03 -23.21
N LEU A 232 -6.11 -16.20 -24.35
CA LEU A 232 -6.52 -15.57 -25.61
C LEU A 232 -7.82 -16.21 -26.14
N GLY A 233 -8.77 -15.36 -26.53
CA GLY A 233 -10.13 -15.73 -26.92
C GLY A 233 -11.12 -15.90 -25.75
N ASP A 234 -10.66 -15.82 -24.49
CA ASP A 234 -11.53 -15.94 -23.33
C ASP A 234 -12.27 -14.63 -23.00
N GLU A 235 -13.46 -14.79 -22.42
CA GLU A 235 -14.27 -13.73 -21.83
C GLU A 235 -14.79 -14.21 -20.47
N ILE A 236 -14.51 -13.41 -19.43
CA ILE A 236 -15.06 -13.57 -18.09
C ILE A 236 -16.06 -12.45 -17.88
N ASP A 237 -17.27 -12.83 -17.52
CA ASP A 237 -18.32 -11.87 -17.21
C ASP A 237 -19.08 -12.32 -15.96
N VAL A 238 -18.86 -11.60 -14.86
CA VAL A 238 -19.40 -11.96 -13.54
C VAL A 238 -20.08 -10.77 -12.89
N ASP A 239 -21.22 -11.01 -12.25
CA ASP A 239 -21.87 -10.02 -11.39
C ASP A 239 -21.63 -10.41 -9.93
N VAL A 240 -21.12 -9.48 -9.13
CA VAL A 240 -20.83 -9.69 -7.72
C VAL A 240 -21.66 -8.75 -6.87
N ASN A 241 -22.38 -9.31 -5.89
CA ASN A 241 -23.13 -8.52 -4.92
C ASN A 241 -22.17 -7.97 -3.85
N LEU A 242 -21.94 -6.66 -3.86
CA LEU A 242 -20.96 -6.00 -3.02
C LEU A 242 -21.63 -4.98 -2.08
N SER A 243 -21.12 -4.96 -0.86
CA SER A 243 -21.42 -3.96 0.17
C SER A 243 -20.31 -4.01 1.23
N CYS A 244 -20.23 -3.00 2.10
CA CYS A 244 -19.25 -3.01 3.19
C CYS A 244 -19.38 -4.24 4.13
N VAL A 245 -20.56 -4.86 4.24
CA VAL A 245 -20.73 -6.07 5.06
C VAL A 245 -20.28 -7.36 4.35
N HIS A 246 -19.86 -7.28 3.08
CA HIS A 246 -19.31 -8.43 2.37
C HIS A 246 -18.05 -8.94 3.10
N PRO A 247 -17.86 -10.27 3.26
CA PRO A 247 -16.74 -10.83 4.03
C PRO A 247 -15.35 -10.48 3.46
N ASP A 248 -15.28 -10.13 2.18
CA ASP A 248 -14.04 -9.70 1.51
C ASP A 248 -13.95 -8.18 1.32
N ALA A 249 -14.94 -7.41 1.80
CA ALA A 249 -14.89 -5.95 1.78
C ALA A 249 -14.00 -5.41 2.90
N VAL A 250 -13.05 -4.56 2.53
CA VAL A 250 -12.05 -3.98 3.44
C VAL A 250 -12.19 -2.47 3.47
N GLY A 251 -12.27 -1.90 4.67
CA GLY A 251 -12.57 -0.49 4.91
C GLY A 251 -13.14 -0.21 6.31
N PRO A 252 -13.51 1.03 6.63
CA PRO A 252 -13.58 2.16 5.70
C PRO A 252 -12.24 2.90 5.57
N LYS A 253 -11.85 3.14 4.32
CA LYS A 253 -10.77 4.04 3.95
C LYS A 253 -11.42 5.33 3.47
N ARG A 254 -11.47 6.34 4.33
CA ARG A 254 -12.38 7.49 4.19
C ARG A 254 -13.82 7.02 3.96
N ASP A 255 -14.40 7.38 2.81
CA ASP A 255 -15.77 7.03 2.42
C ASP A 255 -15.82 5.83 1.47
N LEU A 256 -14.75 5.05 1.35
CA LEU A 256 -14.64 3.91 0.43
C LEU A 256 -14.38 2.60 1.18
N PHE A 257 -14.82 1.49 0.57
CA PHE A 257 -14.30 0.15 0.83
C PHE A 257 -13.73 -0.42 -0.47
N HIS A 258 -12.91 -1.45 -0.36
CA HIS A 258 -12.42 -2.16 -1.53
C HIS A 258 -12.59 -3.68 -1.40
N VAL A 259 -12.53 -4.36 -2.55
CA VAL A 259 -12.42 -5.81 -2.68
C VAL A 259 -11.39 -6.10 -3.76
N SER A 260 -10.52 -7.08 -3.53
CA SER A 260 -9.47 -7.47 -4.48
C SER A 260 -9.53 -8.94 -4.87
N TYR A 261 -9.22 -9.22 -6.13
CA TYR A 261 -9.19 -10.54 -6.74
C TYR A 261 -7.85 -10.80 -7.40
N GLY A 262 -7.32 -12.01 -7.26
CA GLY A 262 -6.18 -12.47 -8.05
C GLY A 262 -6.63 -12.81 -9.48
N VAL A 263 -5.84 -12.41 -10.47
CA VAL A 263 -6.07 -12.72 -11.89
C VAL A 263 -4.80 -13.32 -12.47
N ARG A 264 -4.91 -14.40 -13.25
CA ARG A 264 -3.82 -14.99 -14.01
C ARG A 264 -4.05 -14.76 -15.50
N ILE A 265 -3.16 -14.01 -16.14
CA ILE A 265 -3.08 -13.94 -17.60
C ILE A 265 -2.21 -15.10 -18.07
N LEU A 266 -2.78 -15.99 -18.88
CA LEU A 266 -2.12 -17.23 -19.30
C LEU A 266 -1.14 -17.01 -20.47
N GLU A 267 -1.43 -16.03 -21.34
CA GLU A 267 -0.65 -15.73 -22.54
C GLU A 267 -0.56 -14.21 -22.75
N SER A 268 0.59 -13.68 -23.15
CA SER A 268 0.72 -12.24 -23.43
C SER A 268 -0.15 -11.84 -24.64
N GLY A 269 -0.84 -10.70 -24.55
CA GLY A 269 -1.75 -10.25 -25.60
C GLY A 269 -2.58 -9.02 -25.22
N GLU A 270 -3.57 -8.69 -26.06
CA GLU A 270 -4.48 -7.57 -25.84
C GLU A 270 -5.69 -7.99 -25.01
N TYR A 271 -5.86 -7.39 -23.83
CA TYR A 271 -7.01 -7.62 -22.97
C TYR A 271 -7.71 -6.32 -22.59
N GLY A 272 -9.00 -6.40 -22.32
CA GLY A 272 -9.80 -5.34 -21.72
C GLY A 272 -10.32 -5.76 -20.36
N VAL A 273 -10.30 -4.84 -19.39
CA VAL A 273 -10.90 -5.02 -18.06
C VAL A 273 -11.85 -3.85 -17.82
N ARG A 274 -13.12 -4.13 -17.52
CA ARG A 274 -14.10 -3.09 -17.21
C ARG A 274 -15.08 -3.43 -16.09
N MET A 275 -15.49 -2.41 -15.35
CA MET A 275 -16.73 -2.45 -14.58
C MET A 275 -17.93 -2.35 -15.54
N ARG A 276 -19.03 -3.02 -15.21
CA ARG A 276 -20.33 -2.89 -15.87
C ARG A 276 -21.38 -2.47 -14.85
N HIS A 277 -22.25 -1.56 -15.27
CA HIS A 277 -23.44 -1.17 -14.51
C HIS A 277 -24.45 -2.33 -14.56
N ALA A 278 -24.55 -3.10 -13.47
CA ALA A 278 -25.55 -4.15 -13.31
C ALA A 278 -26.87 -3.60 -12.69
N GLY A 279 -27.22 -2.35 -13.01
CA GLY A 279 -28.39 -1.66 -12.44
C GLY A 279 -28.08 -0.78 -11.23
N ALA A 280 -26.86 -0.78 -10.69
CA ALA A 280 -26.44 0.00 -9.52
C ALA A 280 -25.64 1.26 -9.90
N ASP A 281 -25.86 2.39 -9.22
CA ASP A 281 -25.04 3.60 -9.40
C ASP A 281 -23.60 3.36 -8.92
N LEU A 282 -22.65 3.40 -9.86
CA LEU A 282 -21.23 3.23 -9.61
C LEU A 282 -20.48 4.56 -9.49
N THR A 283 -21.19 5.69 -9.31
CA THR A 283 -20.54 7.00 -9.10
C THR A 283 -19.58 6.93 -7.91
N GLY A 284 -18.32 7.32 -8.15
CA GLY A 284 -17.26 7.26 -7.15
C GLY A 284 -16.58 5.90 -7.02
N ALA A 285 -17.01 4.89 -7.79
CA ALA A 285 -16.29 3.63 -7.89
C ALA A 285 -15.03 3.77 -8.73
N SER A 286 -14.01 2.98 -8.44
CA SER A 286 -12.82 2.85 -9.27
C SER A 286 -12.41 1.39 -9.40
N LEU A 287 -11.69 1.09 -10.48
CA LEU A 287 -11.08 -0.19 -10.73
C LEU A 287 -9.58 0.01 -10.92
N ARG A 288 -8.79 -0.84 -10.28
CA ARG A 288 -7.34 -0.96 -10.50
C ARG A 288 -7.06 -2.36 -11.01
N PHE A 289 -6.21 -2.46 -12.02
CA PHE A 289 -5.72 -3.74 -12.50
C PHE A 289 -4.21 -3.63 -12.67
N GLU A 290 -3.48 -4.38 -11.86
CA GLU A 290 -2.06 -4.14 -11.67
C GLU A 290 -1.28 -5.45 -11.64
N GLN A 291 -0.15 -5.50 -12.31
CA GLN A 291 0.70 -6.68 -12.39
C GLN A 291 1.42 -6.93 -11.07
N CYS A 292 1.57 -8.20 -10.72
CA CYS A 292 2.40 -8.68 -9.63
C CYS A 292 3.86 -8.78 -10.07
N ALA A 293 4.45 -7.64 -10.43
CA ALA A 293 5.85 -7.49 -10.83
C ALA A 293 6.38 -6.17 -10.27
N SER A 294 7.70 -5.99 -10.24
CA SER A 294 8.30 -4.72 -9.84
C SER A 294 8.37 -3.74 -11.01
N CYS A 295 8.61 -2.48 -10.70
CA CYS A 295 8.87 -1.45 -11.70
C CYS A 295 10.09 -1.79 -12.60
N GLY A 296 11.19 -2.33 -12.03
CA GLY A 296 12.35 -2.80 -12.79
C GLY A 296 12.05 -3.93 -13.79
N ASP A 297 11.05 -4.78 -13.50
CA ASP A 297 10.58 -5.82 -14.41
C ASP A 297 9.63 -5.28 -15.51
N GLY A 298 9.40 -3.96 -15.55
CA GLY A 298 8.46 -3.34 -16.46
C GLY A 298 7.01 -3.60 -16.08
N ALA A 299 6.70 -3.67 -14.77
CA ALA A 299 5.34 -3.88 -14.29
C ALA A 299 4.34 -2.93 -14.96
N HIS A 300 3.17 -3.47 -15.31
CA HIS A 300 2.07 -2.70 -15.86
C HIS A 300 0.92 -2.59 -14.87
N GLY A 301 0.32 -1.40 -14.79
CA GLY A 301 -0.89 -1.18 -14.02
C GLY A 301 -1.71 -0.07 -14.63
N HIS A 302 -3.02 -0.12 -14.39
CA HIS A 302 -3.88 1.01 -14.70
C HIS A 302 -4.97 1.13 -13.65
N SER A 303 -5.35 2.37 -13.39
CA SER A 303 -6.52 2.72 -12.60
C SER A 303 -7.45 3.57 -13.43
N TYR A 304 -8.76 3.38 -13.24
CA TYR A 304 -9.74 4.33 -13.75
C TYR A 304 -10.94 4.43 -12.82
N THR A 305 -11.50 5.63 -12.77
CA THR A 305 -12.74 5.91 -12.08
C THR A 305 -13.90 5.59 -13.00
N TRP A 306 -14.99 5.08 -12.43
CA TRP A 306 -16.22 4.79 -13.17
C TRP A 306 -16.70 6.03 -13.94
N ASP A 307 -16.90 5.85 -15.24
CA ASP A 307 -17.62 6.76 -16.13
C ASP A 307 -18.58 5.91 -16.98
N PRO A 308 -19.88 6.23 -17.02
CA PRO A 308 -20.84 5.48 -17.84
C PRO A 308 -20.52 5.49 -19.34
N ASN A 309 -19.68 6.42 -19.81
CA ASN A 309 -19.20 6.50 -21.19
C ASN A 309 -17.82 5.87 -21.38
N TYR A 310 -17.23 5.29 -20.31
CA TYR A 310 -15.92 4.66 -20.39
C TYR A 310 -15.96 3.46 -21.34
N VAL A 311 -15.02 3.45 -22.27
CA VAL A 311 -14.75 2.31 -23.13
C VAL A 311 -13.36 1.81 -22.75
N ALA A 312 -13.31 0.62 -22.14
CA ALA A 312 -12.03 -0.06 -21.95
C ALA A 312 -11.44 -0.39 -23.31
N LEU A 313 -10.33 0.27 -23.65
CA LEU A 313 -9.56 -0.06 -24.83
C LEU A 313 -8.68 -1.28 -24.51
N PRO A 314 -8.53 -2.22 -25.45
CA PRO A 314 -7.53 -3.27 -25.31
C PRO A 314 -6.18 -2.69 -24.95
N THR A 315 -5.57 -3.28 -23.93
CA THR A 315 -4.23 -2.97 -23.47
C THR A 315 -3.41 -4.24 -23.53
N TRP A 316 -2.15 -4.12 -23.95
CA TRP A 316 -1.24 -5.25 -23.95
C TRP A 316 -0.85 -5.62 -22.51
N TYR A 317 -1.09 -6.87 -22.12
CA TYR A 317 -0.62 -7.43 -20.86
C TYR A 317 0.29 -8.63 -21.13
N GLU A 318 1.31 -8.75 -20.30
CA GLU A 318 2.18 -9.92 -20.29
C GLU A 318 1.52 -11.09 -19.55
N ALA A 319 1.90 -12.32 -19.90
CA ALA A 319 1.52 -13.47 -19.10
C ALA A 319 2.05 -13.32 -17.67
N GLY A 320 1.21 -13.55 -16.67
CA GLY A 320 1.58 -13.31 -15.28
C GLY A 320 0.41 -13.20 -14.32
N SER A 321 0.75 -12.95 -13.06
CA SER A 321 -0.23 -12.64 -12.02
C SER A 321 -0.55 -11.16 -12.00
N TYR A 322 -1.81 -10.84 -11.74
CA TYR A 322 -2.35 -9.50 -11.61
C TYR A 322 -3.30 -9.43 -10.41
N VAL A 323 -3.48 -8.24 -9.88
CA VAL A 323 -4.48 -7.90 -8.88
C VAL A 323 -5.54 -7.04 -9.55
N LEU A 324 -6.79 -7.46 -9.42
CA LEU A 324 -7.95 -6.66 -9.76
C LEU A 324 -8.56 -6.12 -8.46
N GLU A 325 -8.51 -4.81 -8.25
CA GLU A 325 -9.13 -4.16 -7.09
C GLU A 325 -10.31 -3.29 -7.54
N LEU A 326 -11.44 -3.44 -6.85
CA LEU A 326 -12.59 -2.57 -6.95
C LEU A 326 -12.67 -1.71 -5.70
N GLN A 327 -12.77 -0.40 -5.85
CA GLN A 327 -13.10 0.52 -4.76
C GLN A 327 -14.51 1.06 -4.97
N LEU A 328 -15.32 1.08 -3.91
CA LEU A 328 -16.74 1.46 -3.94
C LEU A 328 -17.05 2.37 -2.73
N PRO A 329 -18.01 3.31 -2.86
CA PRO A 329 -18.47 4.10 -1.72
C PRO A 329 -18.99 3.22 -0.57
N ILE A 330 -18.75 3.62 0.68
CA ILE A 330 -19.12 2.85 1.88
C ILE A 330 -20.62 2.53 1.97
N GLY A 331 -21.46 3.40 1.40
CA GLY A 331 -22.91 3.21 1.32
C GLY A 331 -23.38 2.35 0.14
N PHE A 332 -22.48 1.89 -0.73
CA PHE A 332 -22.83 1.03 -1.86
C PHE A 332 -23.36 -0.32 -1.39
N ASN A 333 -24.47 -0.75 -1.98
CA ASN A 333 -25.06 -2.06 -1.76
C ASN A 333 -25.80 -2.48 -3.04
N GLY A 334 -25.21 -3.43 -3.78
CA GLY A 334 -25.78 -3.89 -5.03
C GLY A 334 -24.82 -4.74 -5.84
N ASP A 335 -25.24 -5.07 -7.06
CA ASP A 335 -24.43 -5.87 -7.97
C ASP A 335 -23.48 -4.97 -8.79
N VAL A 336 -22.22 -5.39 -8.88
CA VAL A 336 -21.21 -4.81 -9.77
C VAL A 336 -20.83 -5.88 -10.79
N GLY A 337 -20.99 -5.56 -12.06
CA GLY A 337 -20.48 -6.43 -13.12
C GLY A 337 -18.98 -6.20 -13.33
N ILE A 338 -18.21 -7.27 -13.44
CA ILE A 338 -16.80 -7.26 -13.84
C ILE A 338 -16.73 -8.02 -15.15
N GLN A 339 -16.19 -7.38 -16.18
CA GLN A 339 -15.94 -8.02 -17.45
C GLN A 339 -14.45 -7.94 -17.79
N MET A 340 -13.85 -9.09 -18.09
CA MET A 340 -12.50 -9.21 -18.61
C MET A 340 -12.56 -9.99 -19.91
N PHE A 341 -11.85 -9.55 -20.94
CA PHE A 341 -11.91 -10.18 -22.26
C PHE A 341 -10.60 -9.99 -22.99
N SER A 342 -10.33 -10.89 -23.94
CA SER A 342 -9.18 -10.85 -24.83
C SER A 342 -9.61 -10.68 -26.28
N TYR A 343 -8.72 -10.16 -27.12
CA TYR A 343 -8.98 -9.87 -28.54
C TYR A 343 -8.35 -10.86 -29.52
#